data_AF-A0A524J2N1-F1
#
_entry.id   AF-A0A524J2N1-F1
#
_cell.length_a   1.000
_cell.length_b   1.000
_cell.length_c   1.000
_cell.angle_alpha   90.00
_cell.angle_beta   90.00
_cell.angle_gamma   90.00
#
_symmetry.space_group_name_H-M   'P 1'
#
loop_
_entity.id
_entity.type
_entity.pdbx_description
1 polymer ?
#
loop_
_entity_poly.entity_id
_entity_poly.type
_entity_poly.pdbx_seq_one_letter_code
_entity_poly.pdbx_strand_id
1 'polypeptide(L)'
;MRRTLLIPMATIAVLVAMLLPVVALASNGGVDRTTQASAGAVADDVTVADAPGLRLGCSVTRYHAAPAVVCRWSAVESDKLRGYKLWRTVGAPGTHPRQLIGKIPADARLRHLDTRVRRGHVYTYLVVAVAKDGSRIAVGGPVAVRIPGRHHALRFVCAVGSDGDHLGVGCKWSESKDPAAVGYVLWRSVDGGARQAIYRTGLDGRLHFFDTKVEPGQSIRYAVVAVDATGHRVGKGGPIVVRIPARR
;
A
#
# COMPACT_ATOMS: atom_id res chain seq x y z
N MET A 1 -25.36 -19.02 -55.00
CA MET A 1 -26.27 -19.35 -53.88
C MET A 1 -25.47 -19.53 -52.60
N ARG A 2 -25.49 -18.54 -51.70
CA ARG A 2 -25.33 -18.71 -50.24
C ARG A 2 -25.68 -17.36 -49.60
N ARG A 3 -26.81 -17.34 -48.89
CA ARG A 3 -27.37 -16.17 -48.20
C ARG A 3 -26.62 -15.97 -46.89
N THR A 4 -26.06 -14.78 -46.69
CA THR A 4 -25.51 -14.33 -45.41
C THR A 4 -26.63 -13.63 -44.64
N LEU A 5 -27.07 -14.21 -43.51
CA LEU A 5 -27.92 -13.54 -42.53
C LEU A 5 -27.03 -12.64 -41.66
N LEU A 6 -27.31 -11.34 -41.62
CA LEU A 6 -26.82 -10.40 -40.61
C LEU A 6 -27.99 -10.02 -39.70
N ILE A 7 -27.87 -10.37 -38.43
CA ILE A 7 -28.78 -10.00 -37.34
C ILE A 7 -28.36 -8.61 -36.82
N PRO A 8 -29.25 -7.63 -36.65
CA PRO A 8 -28.91 -6.37 -36.01
C PRO A 8 -28.91 -6.52 -34.48
N MET A 9 -27.85 -6.04 -33.82
CA MET A 9 -27.79 -5.90 -32.37
C MET A 9 -28.64 -4.71 -31.91
N ALA A 10 -29.52 -4.97 -30.95
CA ALA A 10 -30.37 -3.99 -30.29
C ALA A 10 -29.58 -3.14 -29.28
N THR A 11 -29.79 -1.83 -29.36
CA THR A 11 -29.30 -0.80 -28.44
C THR A 11 -30.12 -0.84 -27.15
N ILE A 12 -29.48 -1.05 -25.99
CA ILE A 12 -30.13 -0.98 -24.67
C ILE A 12 -30.07 0.46 -24.17
N ALA A 13 -31.25 1.06 -23.98
CA ALA A 13 -31.47 2.40 -23.46
C ALA A 13 -31.19 2.47 -21.94
N VAL A 14 -30.57 3.57 -21.52
CA VAL A 14 -30.26 3.91 -20.12
C VAL A 14 -31.50 4.51 -19.47
N LEU A 15 -31.90 3.94 -18.32
CA LEU A 15 -33.01 4.40 -17.49
C LEU A 15 -32.55 5.57 -16.59
N VAL A 16 -33.19 6.74 -16.74
CA VAL A 16 -33.01 7.91 -15.87
C VAL A 16 -34.13 7.90 -14.82
N ALA A 17 -33.77 7.77 -13.54
CA ALA A 17 -34.71 7.88 -12.43
C ALA A 17 -34.79 9.34 -11.93
N MET A 18 -35.96 9.96 -12.09
CA MET A 18 -36.32 11.23 -11.46
C MET A 18 -36.64 11.02 -9.97
N LEU A 19 -36.13 11.89 -9.11
CA LEU A 19 -36.59 12.07 -7.73
C LEU A 19 -37.07 13.51 -7.57
N LEU A 20 -38.38 13.66 -7.32
CA LEU A 20 -39.04 14.91 -6.92
C LEU A 20 -38.74 15.21 -5.44
N PRO A 21 -38.53 16.48 -5.03
CA PRO A 21 -38.58 16.85 -3.62
C PRO A 21 -40.02 17.13 -3.19
N VAL A 22 -40.43 16.52 -2.08
CA VAL A 22 -41.68 16.81 -1.37
C VAL A 22 -41.49 18.07 -0.53
N VAL A 23 -42.39 19.03 -0.73
CA VAL A 23 -42.52 20.27 0.04
C VAL A 23 -43.12 19.94 1.41
N ALA A 24 -42.46 20.37 2.50
CA ALA A 24 -43.02 20.36 3.84
C ALA A 24 -43.54 21.76 4.20
N LEU A 25 -44.86 21.87 4.43
CA LEU A 25 -45.48 23.06 5.00
C LEU A 25 -45.26 23.10 6.52
N ALA A 26 -44.90 24.27 7.03
CA ALA A 26 -44.89 24.59 8.45
C ALA A 26 -46.31 24.89 8.96
N SER A 27 -46.62 24.50 10.19
CA SER A 27 -47.61 25.19 11.01
C SER A 27 -47.18 25.19 12.48
N ASN A 28 -47.36 26.34 13.13
CA ASN A 28 -47.03 26.67 14.51
C ASN A 28 -48.21 26.34 15.45
N GLY A 29 -47.91 26.04 16.72
CA GLY A 29 -48.83 26.34 17.83
C GLY A 29 -48.82 25.32 18.97
N GLY A 30 -48.59 25.81 20.21
CA GLY A 30 -49.04 25.14 21.42
C GLY A 30 -48.04 25.11 22.58
N VAL A 31 -48.05 26.15 23.41
CA VAL A 31 -47.47 26.15 24.77
C VAL A 31 -48.63 25.93 25.75
N ASP A 32 -48.58 24.90 26.60
CA ASP A 32 -48.88 25.04 28.04
C ASP A 32 -48.62 23.78 28.90
N ARG A 33 -47.78 24.00 29.92
CA ARG A 33 -47.82 23.63 31.35
C ARG A 33 -48.22 22.24 31.90
N THR A 34 -47.29 21.76 32.75
CA THR A 34 -47.41 20.96 34.00
C THR A 34 -47.84 19.49 33.92
N THR A 35 -46.87 18.59 34.18
CA THR A 35 -46.84 17.80 35.43
C THR A 35 -45.46 17.17 35.63
N GLN A 36 -44.91 17.39 36.81
CA GLN A 36 -43.61 16.91 37.27
C GLN A 36 -43.84 15.55 37.96
N ALA A 37 -43.23 14.48 37.43
CA ALA A 37 -43.09 13.21 38.13
C ALA A 37 -41.65 12.74 37.98
N SER A 38 -40.91 12.87 39.08
CA SER A 38 -39.57 12.36 39.29
C SER A 38 -39.57 10.84 39.37
N ALA A 39 -38.80 10.19 38.49
CA ALA A 39 -38.30 8.84 38.70
C ALA A 39 -36.81 8.85 38.32
N GLY A 40 -35.96 8.57 39.31
CA GLY A 40 -34.51 8.73 39.22
C GLY A 40 -33.88 7.85 38.15
N ALA A 41 -33.18 8.50 37.22
CA ALA A 41 -32.17 7.83 36.42
C ALA A 41 -30.90 7.68 37.28
N VAL A 42 -30.69 6.48 37.82
CA VAL A 42 -29.34 6.04 38.19
C VAL A 42 -28.62 5.84 36.86
N ALA A 43 -27.97 6.90 36.38
CA ALA A 43 -26.96 6.76 35.35
C ALA A 43 -25.78 6.05 36.00
N ASP A 44 -25.67 4.74 35.77
CA ASP A 44 -24.41 4.04 35.90
C ASP A 44 -23.43 4.71 34.92
N ASP A 45 -22.66 5.64 35.46
CA ASP A 45 -21.45 6.18 34.88
C ASP A 45 -20.45 5.03 34.75
N VAL A 46 -20.62 4.23 33.69
CA VAL A 46 -19.52 3.42 33.18
C VAL A 46 -18.57 4.41 32.53
N THR A 47 -17.71 4.98 33.38
CA THR A 47 -16.42 5.49 32.99
C THR A 47 -15.79 4.43 32.09
N VAL A 48 -15.78 4.69 30.78
CA VAL A 48 -14.99 3.93 29.83
C VAL A 48 -13.54 4.26 30.17
N ALA A 49 -13.01 3.54 31.15
CA ALA A 49 -11.61 3.57 31.47
C ALA A 49 -10.87 3.18 30.19
N ASP A 50 -10.08 4.10 29.66
CA ASP A 50 -9.02 3.85 28.70
C ASP A 50 -8.16 2.71 29.24
N ALA A 51 -8.51 1.47 28.88
CA ALA A 51 -7.62 0.35 29.05
C ALA A 51 -6.36 0.67 28.23
N PRO A 52 -5.14 0.62 28.80
CA PRO A 52 -3.92 0.92 28.06
C PRO A 52 -3.86 0.00 26.84
N GLY A 53 -4.15 0.58 25.68
CA GLY A 53 -4.46 -0.17 24.48
C GLY A 53 -3.30 -1.09 24.11
N LEU A 54 -3.60 -2.35 23.84
CA LEU A 54 -2.66 -3.34 23.34
C LEU A 54 -1.98 -2.80 22.05
N ARG A 55 -0.74 -2.33 22.13
CA ARG A 55 -0.05 -1.70 20.99
C ARG A 55 0.54 -2.76 20.09
N LEU A 56 0.13 -2.80 18.83
CA LEU A 56 0.66 -3.70 17.80
C LEU A 56 1.57 -2.94 16.83
N GLY A 57 2.73 -3.49 16.54
CA GLY A 57 3.60 -3.06 15.44
C GLY A 57 3.96 -4.26 14.57
N CYS A 58 3.82 -4.12 13.25
CA CYS A 58 4.22 -5.13 12.29
C CYS A 58 5.07 -4.51 11.19
N SER A 59 6.14 -5.19 10.78
CA SER A 59 7.02 -4.73 9.70
C SER A 59 7.46 -5.88 8.80
N VAL A 60 7.70 -5.55 7.54
CA VAL A 60 8.26 -6.50 6.58
C VAL A 60 9.69 -6.84 6.98
N THR A 61 10.01 -8.12 6.98
CA THR A 61 11.35 -8.65 7.17
C THR A 61 11.65 -9.71 6.10
N ARG A 62 12.82 -10.34 6.18
CA ARG A 62 13.15 -11.53 5.41
C ARG A 62 13.31 -12.71 6.34
N TYR A 63 12.80 -13.85 5.89
CA TYR A 63 13.09 -15.14 6.50
C TYR A 63 13.72 -16.00 5.41
N HIS A 64 15.01 -16.28 5.56
CA HIS A 64 15.87 -16.74 4.46
C HIS A 64 15.75 -15.83 3.23
N ALA A 65 15.44 -16.39 2.05
CA ALA A 65 15.28 -15.65 0.79
C ALA A 65 13.84 -15.17 0.51
N ALA A 66 12.90 -15.41 1.42
CA ALA A 66 11.48 -15.08 1.26
C ALA A 66 11.06 -13.86 2.11
N PRO A 67 10.06 -13.07 1.66
CA PRO A 67 9.47 -12.04 2.51
C PRO A 67 8.74 -12.70 3.69
N ALA A 68 8.80 -12.05 4.84
CA ALA A 68 8.04 -12.40 6.03
C ALA A 68 7.55 -11.10 6.70
N VAL A 69 6.63 -11.22 7.66
CA VAL A 69 6.24 -10.11 8.53
C VAL A 69 6.52 -10.48 9.97
N VAL A 70 7.23 -9.60 10.67
CA VAL A 70 7.39 -9.73 12.12
C VAL A 70 6.44 -8.77 12.81
N CYS A 71 5.60 -9.31 13.68
CA CYS A 71 4.70 -8.54 14.54
C CYS A 71 5.19 -8.61 15.99
N ARG A 72 5.10 -7.50 16.71
CA ARG A 72 5.41 -7.34 18.13
C ARG A 72 4.29 -6.54 18.79
N TRP A 73 4.01 -6.83 20.05
CA TRP A 73 2.98 -6.09 20.79
C TRP A 73 3.34 -5.89 22.25
N SER A 74 2.70 -4.90 22.88
CA SER A 74 2.84 -4.62 24.31
C SER A 74 2.19 -5.72 25.17
N ALA A 75 2.71 -5.91 26.37
CA ALA A 75 2.06 -6.76 27.36
C ALA A 75 0.72 -6.15 27.81
N VAL A 76 -0.18 -7.02 28.26
CA VAL A 76 -1.42 -6.66 28.96
C VAL A 76 -1.31 -7.23 30.37
N GLU A 77 -1.38 -6.37 31.37
CA GLU A 77 -1.33 -6.79 32.77
C GLU A 77 -2.73 -7.18 33.23
N SER A 78 -2.96 -8.48 33.42
CA SER A 78 -4.21 -9.02 33.97
C SER A 78 -3.99 -10.44 34.50
N ASP A 79 -4.44 -10.69 35.73
CA ASP A 79 -4.50 -12.02 36.36
C ASP A 79 -5.38 -13.04 35.60
N LYS A 80 -6.34 -12.54 34.84
CA LYS A 80 -7.23 -13.30 33.97
C LYS A 80 -6.59 -13.65 32.63
N LEU A 81 -5.48 -13.02 32.25
CA LEU A 81 -4.85 -13.21 30.94
C LEU A 81 -4.43 -14.68 30.74
N ARG A 82 -4.89 -15.27 29.64
CA ARG A 82 -4.42 -16.57 29.15
C ARG A 82 -3.33 -16.41 28.10
N GLY A 83 -3.44 -15.37 27.28
CA GLY A 83 -2.49 -15.09 26.21
C GLY A 83 -3.12 -14.25 25.10
N TYR A 84 -2.55 -14.36 23.91
CA TYR A 84 -2.87 -13.54 22.75
C TYR A 84 -3.26 -14.38 21.54
N LYS A 85 -4.20 -13.88 20.75
CA LYS A 85 -4.55 -14.40 19.43
C LYS A 85 -4.11 -13.38 18.38
N LEU A 86 -3.27 -13.80 17.44
CA LEU A 86 -2.87 -12.97 16.30
C LEU A 86 -3.63 -13.41 15.06
N TRP A 87 -4.31 -12.44 14.45
CA TRP A 87 -5.11 -12.62 13.26
C TRP A 87 -4.51 -11.86 12.08
N ARG A 88 -4.79 -12.36 10.88
CA ARG A 88 -4.38 -11.77 9.62
C ARG A 88 -5.51 -11.81 8.61
N THR A 89 -5.72 -10.72 7.89
CA THR A 89 -6.56 -10.66 6.69
C THR A 89 -5.69 -10.32 5.49
N VAL A 90 -5.97 -10.93 4.34
CA VAL A 90 -5.30 -10.61 3.06
C VAL A 90 -6.14 -9.56 2.32
N GLY A 91 -5.50 -8.69 1.56
CA GLY A 91 -6.17 -7.65 0.78
C GLY A 91 -6.59 -6.45 1.63
N ALA A 92 -7.50 -5.64 1.08
CA ALA A 92 -8.07 -4.52 1.81
C ALA A 92 -8.88 -5.01 3.03
N PRO A 93 -9.02 -4.19 4.09
CA PRO A 93 -9.87 -4.54 5.23
C PRO A 93 -11.27 -4.95 4.77
N GLY A 94 -11.76 -6.12 5.23
CA GLY A 94 -13.09 -6.63 4.89
C GLY A 94 -13.18 -7.48 3.62
N THR A 95 -12.13 -7.58 2.80
CA THR A 95 -12.18 -8.35 1.53
C THR A 95 -12.11 -9.86 1.73
N HIS A 96 -11.42 -10.33 2.77
CA HIS A 96 -11.22 -11.75 3.04
C HIS A 96 -11.43 -12.08 4.53
N PRO A 97 -11.84 -13.33 4.86
CA PRO A 97 -12.00 -13.73 6.25
C PRO A 97 -10.69 -13.62 7.02
N ARG A 98 -10.79 -13.26 8.30
CA ARG A 98 -9.64 -13.25 9.22
C ARG A 98 -9.15 -14.67 9.44
N GLN A 99 -7.84 -14.85 9.33
CA GLN A 99 -7.16 -16.11 9.61
C GLN A 99 -6.44 -16.01 10.97
N LEU A 100 -6.68 -16.97 11.85
CA LEU A 100 -5.89 -17.10 13.09
C LEU A 100 -4.51 -17.64 12.72
N ILE A 101 -3.45 -16.87 12.96
CA ILE A 101 -2.08 -17.25 12.61
C ILE A 101 -1.21 -17.54 13.82
N GLY A 102 -1.64 -17.14 15.03
CA GLY A 102 -0.92 -17.45 16.26
C GLY A 102 -1.83 -17.48 17.49
N LYS A 103 -1.53 -18.42 18.40
CA LYS A 103 -1.97 -18.42 19.79
C LYS A 103 -0.70 -18.35 20.65
N ILE A 104 -0.52 -17.28 21.41
CA ILE A 104 0.72 -16.99 22.14
C ILE A 104 0.39 -16.95 23.62
N PRO A 105 0.93 -17.86 24.45
CA PRO A 105 0.77 -17.82 25.91
C PRO A 105 1.21 -16.49 26.52
N ALA A 106 0.65 -16.14 27.69
CA ALA A 106 0.97 -14.87 28.37
C ALA A 106 2.45 -14.72 28.76
N ASP A 107 3.11 -15.85 29.06
CA ASP A 107 4.53 -15.96 29.46
C ASP A 107 5.50 -16.11 28.26
N ALA A 108 4.97 -16.23 27.04
CA ALA A 108 5.78 -16.35 25.86
C ALA A 108 6.32 -14.99 25.38
N ARG A 109 7.34 -15.04 24.52
CA ARG A 109 7.83 -13.84 23.81
C ARG A 109 6.70 -13.21 22.97
N LEU A 110 6.39 -11.93 23.22
CA LEU A 110 5.34 -11.16 22.56
C LEU A 110 5.69 -10.75 21.12
N ARG A 111 5.98 -11.75 20.29
CA ARG A 111 6.25 -11.59 18.86
C ARG A 111 5.72 -12.78 18.08
N HIS A 112 5.46 -12.56 16.80
CA HIS A 112 5.15 -13.62 15.85
C HIS A 112 5.82 -13.32 14.51
N LEU A 113 6.37 -14.35 13.87
CA LEU A 113 6.91 -14.28 12.52
C LEU A 113 5.94 -14.98 11.56
N ASP A 114 5.27 -14.20 10.73
CA ASP A 114 4.43 -14.72 9.67
C ASP A 114 5.25 -14.91 8.38
N THR A 115 5.56 -16.15 8.06
CA THR A 115 6.30 -16.55 6.86
C THR A 115 5.38 -16.89 5.68
N ARG A 116 4.06 -16.88 5.87
CA ARG A 116 3.06 -17.27 4.85
C ARG A 116 2.52 -16.06 4.09
N VAL A 117 3.36 -15.05 3.89
CA VAL A 117 3.02 -13.83 3.17
C VAL A 117 3.49 -13.89 1.72
N ARG A 118 2.74 -13.26 0.81
CA ARG A 118 3.00 -13.25 -0.62
C ARG A 118 3.36 -11.85 -1.08
N ARG A 119 4.34 -11.77 -1.99
CA ARG A 119 4.71 -10.51 -2.66
C ARG A 119 3.48 -9.89 -3.34
N GLY A 120 3.43 -8.56 -3.37
CA GLY A 120 2.36 -7.79 -4.02
C GLY A 120 1.03 -7.77 -3.28
N HIS A 121 0.95 -8.35 -2.08
CA HIS A 121 -0.26 -8.36 -1.28
C HIS A 121 -0.13 -7.41 -0.08
N VAL A 122 -1.27 -6.86 0.33
CA VAL A 122 -1.42 -6.17 1.62
C VAL A 122 -1.98 -7.16 2.63
N TYR A 123 -1.46 -7.13 3.84
CA TYR A 123 -1.95 -7.91 4.97
C TYR A 123 -2.31 -6.98 6.12
N THR A 124 -3.47 -7.18 6.72
CA THR A 124 -3.86 -6.47 7.94
C THR A 124 -3.78 -7.40 9.12
N TYR A 125 -3.00 -7.04 10.14
CA TYR A 125 -2.80 -7.80 11.36
C TYR A 125 -3.60 -7.21 12.52
N LEU A 126 -4.12 -8.08 13.38
CA LEU A 126 -4.86 -7.71 14.59
C LEU A 126 -4.45 -8.65 15.72
N VAL A 127 -4.11 -8.11 16.88
CA VAL A 127 -3.80 -8.89 18.07
C VAL A 127 -4.90 -8.69 19.11
N VAL A 128 -5.30 -9.77 19.77
CA VAL A 128 -6.35 -9.77 20.79
C VAL A 128 -5.83 -10.50 22.02
N ALA A 129 -5.81 -9.84 23.17
CA ALA A 129 -5.58 -10.47 24.46
C ALA A 129 -6.85 -11.21 24.90
N VAL A 130 -6.70 -12.45 25.34
CA VAL A 130 -7.82 -13.33 25.73
C VAL A 130 -7.64 -13.83 27.15
N ALA A 131 -8.74 -13.90 27.89
CA ALA A 131 -8.78 -14.42 29.24
C ALA A 131 -8.82 -15.95 29.27
N LYS A 132 -8.65 -16.53 30.47
CA LYS A 132 -8.72 -17.99 30.74
C LYS A 132 -10.07 -18.61 30.35
N ASP A 133 -11.16 -17.85 30.46
CA ASP A 133 -12.51 -18.24 30.03
C ASP A 133 -12.77 -18.05 28.52
N GLY A 134 -11.79 -17.51 27.78
CA GLY A 134 -11.88 -17.24 26.35
C GLY A 134 -12.44 -15.87 25.96
N SER A 135 -12.90 -15.07 26.93
CA SER A 135 -13.36 -13.69 26.70
C SER A 135 -12.22 -12.77 26.24
N ARG A 136 -12.56 -11.64 25.62
CA ARG A 136 -11.60 -10.65 25.14
C ARG A 136 -11.25 -9.68 26.27
N ILE A 137 -9.97 -9.47 26.51
CA ILE A 137 -9.47 -8.48 27.49
C ILE A 137 -9.15 -7.16 26.78
N ALA A 138 -8.36 -7.22 25.71
CA ALA A 138 -7.93 -6.05 24.97
C ALA A 138 -7.73 -6.38 23.48
N VAL A 139 -7.88 -5.37 22.62
CA VAL A 139 -7.67 -5.48 21.18
C VAL A 139 -6.70 -4.40 20.75
N GLY A 140 -5.67 -4.78 19.98
CA GLY A 140 -4.78 -3.79 19.39
C GLY A 140 -5.35 -3.21 18.10
N GLY A 141 -5.00 -1.97 17.78
CA GLY A 141 -5.35 -1.36 16.50
C GLY A 141 -4.85 -2.20 15.32
N PRO A 142 -5.61 -2.29 14.21
CA PRO A 142 -5.17 -3.06 13.04
C PRO A 142 -3.93 -2.42 12.40
N VAL A 143 -2.97 -3.24 11.99
CA VAL A 143 -1.76 -2.79 11.29
C VAL A 143 -1.73 -3.37 9.88
N ALA A 144 -1.78 -2.50 8.88
CA ALA A 144 -1.63 -2.87 7.47
C ALA A 144 -0.16 -2.91 7.06
N VAL A 145 0.26 -4.00 6.44
CA VAL A 145 1.62 -4.21 5.93
C VAL A 145 1.54 -4.61 4.47
N ARG A 146 2.18 -3.84 3.59
CA ARG A 146 2.30 -4.17 2.17
C ARG A 146 3.59 -4.96 1.93
N ILE A 147 3.47 -6.16 1.38
CA ILE A 147 4.63 -6.93 0.93
C ILE A 147 4.99 -6.46 -0.47
N PRO A 148 6.21 -5.94 -0.70
CA PRO A 148 6.63 -5.49 -2.02
C PRO A 148 6.43 -6.58 -3.08
N GLY A 149 5.83 -6.19 -4.21
CA GLY A 149 5.69 -7.03 -5.40
C GLY A 149 7.04 -7.42 -6.00
N ARG A 150 7.04 -8.35 -6.95
CA ARG A 150 8.18 -8.46 -7.88
C ARG A 150 8.15 -7.23 -8.77
N HIS A 151 9.30 -6.59 -8.98
CA HIS A 151 9.37 -5.48 -9.93
C HIS A 151 9.21 -6.01 -11.35
N HIS A 152 8.34 -5.39 -12.13
CA HIS A 152 8.22 -5.65 -13.56
C HIS A 152 9.50 -5.21 -14.28
N ALA A 153 10.01 -6.05 -15.18
CA ALA A 153 11.17 -5.71 -15.98
C ALA A 153 10.80 -4.65 -17.01
N LEU A 154 11.52 -3.54 -17.01
CA LEU A 154 11.49 -2.54 -18.07
C LEU A 154 12.60 -2.87 -19.06
N ARG A 155 12.29 -2.86 -20.36
CA ARG A 155 13.37 -2.80 -21.36
C ARG A 155 14.06 -1.47 -21.16
N PHE A 156 15.39 -1.49 -21.06
CA PHE A 156 16.18 -0.31 -20.76
C PHE A 156 17.49 -0.40 -21.51
N VAL A 157 17.86 0.69 -22.17
CA VAL A 157 19.12 0.84 -22.89
C VAL A 157 19.68 2.23 -22.61
N CYS A 158 21.01 2.32 -22.51
CA CYS A 158 21.73 3.58 -22.47
C CYS A 158 22.96 3.44 -23.35
N ALA A 159 23.27 4.46 -24.14
CA ALA A 159 24.45 4.51 -25.00
C ALA A 159 25.00 5.93 -25.05
N VAL A 160 26.33 6.04 -25.21
CA VAL A 160 26.97 7.31 -25.53
C VAL A 160 26.46 7.79 -26.88
N GLY A 161 26.15 9.08 -26.96
CA GLY A 161 25.72 9.74 -28.18
C GLY A 161 26.02 11.24 -28.13
N SER A 162 25.59 11.95 -29.16
CA SER A 162 25.60 13.42 -29.21
C SER A 162 24.21 13.92 -29.57
N ASP A 163 23.78 15.04 -29.00
CA ASP A 163 22.58 15.77 -29.40
C ASP A 163 22.88 16.92 -30.39
N GLY A 164 24.08 16.92 -30.98
CA GLY A 164 24.60 17.97 -31.86
C GLY A 164 25.72 18.71 -31.16
N ASP A 165 25.39 19.42 -30.08
CA ASP A 165 26.31 20.32 -29.37
C ASP A 165 26.99 19.65 -28.15
N HIS A 166 26.41 18.58 -27.61
CA HIS A 166 26.93 17.93 -26.41
C HIS A 166 27.11 16.42 -26.57
N LEU A 167 28.29 15.93 -26.19
CA LEU A 167 28.47 14.51 -25.86
C LEU A 167 27.65 14.19 -24.61
N GLY A 168 26.89 13.10 -24.66
CA GLY A 168 26.04 12.69 -23.56
C GLY A 168 25.72 11.20 -23.58
N VAL A 169 24.81 10.80 -22.71
CA VAL A 169 24.28 9.44 -22.69
C VAL A 169 22.77 9.48 -22.92
N GLY A 170 22.35 8.90 -24.04
CA GLY A 170 20.94 8.70 -24.35
C GLY A 170 20.43 7.43 -23.69
N CYS A 171 19.48 7.56 -22.78
CA CYS A 171 18.79 6.45 -22.13
C CYS A 171 17.34 6.37 -22.60
N LYS A 172 16.86 5.15 -22.90
CA LYS A 172 15.47 4.87 -23.31
C LYS A 172 14.94 3.66 -22.56
N TRP A 173 13.66 3.71 -22.19
CA TRP A 173 12.97 2.59 -21.54
C TRP A 173 11.60 2.29 -22.14
N SER A 174 11.09 1.10 -21.88
CA SER A 174 9.71 0.73 -22.18
C SER A 174 8.74 1.22 -21.11
N GLU A 175 7.47 1.26 -21.46
CA GLU A 175 6.38 1.39 -20.51
C GLU A 175 6.39 0.26 -19.46
N SER A 176 5.89 0.58 -18.27
CA SER A 176 5.62 -0.38 -17.21
C SER A 176 4.37 -1.18 -17.54
N LYS A 177 4.43 -2.49 -17.30
CA LYS A 177 3.25 -3.39 -17.33
C LYS A 177 2.58 -3.53 -15.97
N ASP A 178 3.11 -2.87 -14.94
CA ASP A 178 2.51 -2.86 -13.61
C ASP A 178 1.37 -1.82 -13.56
N PRO A 179 0.12 -2.23 -13.27
CA PRO A 179 -1.03 -1.33 -13.25
C PRO A 179 -0.98 -0.30 -12.11
N ALA A 180 -0.13 -0.48 -11.11
CA ALA A 180 0.06 0.49 -10.03
C ALA A 180 1.08 1.57 -10.38
N ALA A 181 1.80 1.46 -11.51
CA ALA A 181 2.76 2.47 -11.91
C ALA A 181 2.07 3.80 -12.24
N VAL A 182 2.65 4.90 -11.77
CA VAL A 182 2.19 6.27 -12.07
C VAL A 182 3.28 7.15 -12.70
N GLY A 183 4.51 6.66 -12.75
CA GLY A 183 5.62 7.39 -13.34
C GLY A 183 6.95 6.66 -13.24
N TYR A 184 8.01 7.32 -13.72
CA TYR A 184 9.36 6.78 -13.81
C TYR A 184 10.39 7.69 -13.15
N VAL A 185 11.47 7.08 -12.67
CA VAL A 185 12.64 7.77 -12.12
C VAL A 185 13.90 7.18 -12.73
N LEU A 186 14.67 7.99 -13.45
CA LEU A 186 16.00 7.62 -13.95
C LEU A 186 17.05 8.01 -12.90
N TRP A 187 17.82 7.01 -12.50
CA TRP A 187 18.89 7.12 -11.53
C TRP A 187 20.25 7.00 -12.22
N ARG A 188 21.21 7.79 -11.73
CA ARG A 188 22.60 7.82 -12.16
C ARG A 188 23.53 7.65 -10.97
N SER A 189 24.67 7.00 -11.17
CA SER A 189 25.78 6.93 -10.23
C SER A 189 27.08 6.97 -11.05
N VAL A 190 27.92 7.97 -10.79
CA VAL A 190 29.17 8.22 -11.50
C VAL A 190 30.31 7.63 -10.68
N ASP A 191 31.16 6.80 -11.29
CA ASP A 191 32.37 6.22 -10.69
C ASP A 191 32.15 5.54 -9.32
N GLY A 192 30.99 4.90 -9.16
CA GLY A 192 30.61 4.21 -7.93
C GLY A 192 30.11 5.12 -6.81
N GLY A 193 30.04 6.44 -7.04
CA GLY A 193 29.53 7.42 -6.10
C GLY A 193 28.02 7.34 -5.84
N ALA A 194 27.52 8.31 -5.07
CA ALA A 194 26.13 8.34 -4.63
C ALA A 194 25.14 8.32 -5.81
N ARG A 195 24.01 7.63 -5.61
CA ARG A 195 22.94 7.56 -6.60
C ARG A 195 22.13 8.86 -6.59
N GLN A 196 21.93 9.45 -7.76
CA GLN A 196 21.18 10.69 -7.99
C GLN A 196 20.01 10.46 -8.95
N ALA A 197 18.85 11.04 -8.65
CA ALA A 197 17.73 11.06 -9.60
C ALA A 197 17.96 12.21 -10.58
N ILE A 198 18.10 11.90 -11.86
CA ILE A 198 18.40 12.88 -12.91
C ILE A 198 17.19 13.19 -13.80
N TYR A 199 16.18 12.32 -13.78
CA TYR A 199 14.94 12.53 -14.51
C TYR A 199 13.76 11.87 -13.80
N ARG A 200 12.62 12.56 -13.82
CA ARG A 200 11.34 12.10 -13.28
C ARG A 200 10.25 12.46 -14.26
N THR A 201 9.32 11.54 -14.48
CA THR A 201 8.23 11.77 -15.42
C THR A 201 7.00 10.92 -15.08
N GLY A 202 5.82 11.38 -15.50
CA GLY A 202 4.57 10.63 -15.41
C GLY A 202 4.51 9.49 -16.44
N LEU A 203 3.36 8.80 -16.53
CA LEU A 203 3.17 7.74 -17.53
C LEU A 203 3.08 8.28 -18.96
N ASP A 204 2.56 9.50 -19.12
CA ASP A 204 2.36 10.24 -20.38
C ASP A 204 3.61 10.97 -20.87
N GLY A 205 4.66 11.00 -20.05
CA GLY A 205 5.89 11.71 -20.35
C GLY A 205 6.86 10.93 -21.25
N ARG A 206 7.97 11.59 -21.60
CA ARG A 206 8.99 11.01 -22.49
C ARG A 206 9.68 9.83 -21.82
N LEU A 207 9.68 8.68 -22.50
CA LEU A 207 10.38 7.46 -22.06
C LEU A 207 11.84 7.41 -22.53
N HIS A 208 12.44 8.57 -22.68
CA HIS A 208 13.85 8.75 -22.99
C HIS A 208 14.38 10.00 -22.30
N PHE A 209 15.66 9.99 -21.99
CA PHE A 209 16.38 11.13 -21.43
C PHE A 209 17.81 11.15 -21.97
N PHE A 210 18.28 12.33 -22.36
CA PHE A 210 19.66 12.53 -22.77
C PHE A 210 20.41 13.23 -21.63
N ASP A 211 21.34 12.53 -21.00
CA ASP A 211 22.17 13.07 -19.93
C ASP A 211 23.39 13.76 -20.53
N THR A 212 23.37 15.09 -20.54
CA THR A 212 24.47 15.95 -21.00
C THR A 212 25.50 16.24 -19.91
N LYS A 213 25.22 15.89 -18.64
CA LYS A 213 26.11 16.18 -17.51
C LYS A 213 27.07 15.01 -17.28
N VAL A 214 27.86 14.72 -18.30
CA VAL A 214 28.87 13.64 -18.33
C VAL A 214 30.23 14.20 -18.68
N GLU A 215 31.29 13.59 -18.17
CA GLU A 215 32.68 14.00 -18.45
C GLU A 215 33.48 12.86 -19.07
N PRO A 216 34.46 13.16 -19.94
CA PRO A 216 35.35 12.16 -20.52
C PRO A 216 36.04 11.28 -19.46
N GLY A 217 36.09 9.97 -19.71
CA GLY A 217 36.72 9.00 -18.82
C GLY A 217 35.81 8.47 -17.69
N GLN A 218 34.65 9.06 -17.45
CA GLN A 218 33.72 8.59 -16.41
C GLN A 218 33.12 7.22 -16.73
N SER A 219 32.92 6.39 -15.70
CA SER A 219 32.13 5.17 -15.74
C SER A 219 30.80 5.38 -15.02
N ILE A 220 29.72 5.50 -15.78
CA ILE A 220 28.41 5.90 -15.27
C ILE A 220 27.44 4.71 -15.28
N ARG A 221 26.82 4.45 -14.12
CA ARG A 221 25.77 3.45 -13.95
C ARG A 221 24.39 4.11 -13.97
N TYR A 222 23.57 3.74 -14.93
CA TYR A 222 22.17 4.17 -15.03
C TYR A 222 21.21 3.06 -14.65
N ALA A 223 20.07 3.40 -14.05
CA ALA A 223 18.95 2.51 -13.84
C ALA A 223 17.65 3.30 -13.83
N VAL A 224 16.60 2.77 -14.47
CA VAL A 224 15.26 3.36 -14.40
C VAL A 224 14.37 2.50 -13.51
N VAL A 225 13.47 3.14 -12.76
CA VAL A 225 12.43 2.46 -11.99
C VAL A 225 11.07 3.07 -12.31
N ALA A 226 10.04 2.22 -12.40
CA ALA A 226 8.66 2.68 -12.34
C ALA A 226 8.23 2.73 -10.88
N VAL A 227 7.45 3.73 -10.49
CA VAL A 227 6.97 3.94 -9.12
C VAL A 227 5.44 4.00 -9.05
N ASP A 228 4.88 3.58 -7.92
CA ASP A 228 3.47 3.79 -7.59
C ASP A 228 3.20 5.18 -6.98
N ALA A 229 1.93 5.50 -6.75
CA ALA A 229 1.49 6.77 -6.17
C ALA A 229 2.09 7.08 -4.78
N THR A 230 2.61 6.07 -4.09
CA THR A 230 3.29 6.22 -2.80
C THR A 230 4.82 6.28 -2.92
N GLY A 231 5.34 6.30 -4.15
CA GLY A 231 6.77 6.37 -4.45
C GLY A 231 7.50 5.03 -4.37
N HIS A 232 6.79 3.91 -4.14
CA HIS A 232 7.44 2.61 -4.10
C HIS A 232 7.72 2.08 -5.51
N ARG A 233 8.83 1.36 -5.65
CA ARG A 233 9.24 0.76 -6.93
C ARG A 233 8.32 -0.38 -7.30
N VAL A 234 7.79 -0.34 -8.52
CA VAL A 234 6.92 -1.38 -9.11
C VAL A 234 7.49 -1.93 -10.42
N GLY A 235 8.41 -1.20 -11.06
CA GLY A 235 9.18 -1.67 -12.21
C GLY A 235 10.65 -1.30 -12.12
N LYS A 236 11.51 -2.00 -12.86
CA LYS A 236 12.95 -1.75 -12.91
C LYS A 236 13.54 -2.09 -14.28
N GLY A 237 14.38 -1.21 -14.80
CA GLY A 237 15.28 -1.45 -15.94
C GLY A 237 16.74 -1.27 -15.53
N GLY A 238 17.63 -2.11 -16.06
CA GLY A 238 19.07 -2.07 -15.74
C GLY A 238 19.44 -2.66 -14.36
N PRO A 239 20.63 -2.33 -13.83
CA PRO A 239 21.50 -1.24 -14.25
C PRO A 239 22.21 -1.49 -15.58
N ILE A 240 22.56 -0.42 -16.30
CA ILE A 240 23.50 -0.41 -17.43
C ILE A 240 24.67 0.47 -17.05
N VAL A 241 25.89 0.00 -17.34
CA VAL A 241 27.12 0.78 -17.14
C VAL A 241 27.59 1.25 -18.51
N VAL A 242 27.82 2.56 -18.62
CA VAL A 242 28.33 3.23 -19.82
C VAL A 242 29.67 3.87 -19.45
N ARG A 243 30.68 3.70 -20.30
CA ARG A 243 31.98 4.37 -20.16
C ARG A 243 32.05 5.50 -21.17
N ILE A 244 32.30 6.71 -20.69
CA ILE A 244 32.50 7.87 -21.55
C ILE A 244 33.94 7.81 -22.09
N PRO A 245 34.14 7.89 -23.43
CA PRO A 245 35.48 7.95 -24.00
C PRO A 245 36.31 9.06 -23.37
N ALA A 246 37.59 8.79 -23.09
CA ALA A 246 38.53 9.81 -22.63
C ALA A 246 38.81 10.82 -23.77
N ARG A 247 39.22 12.05 -23.40
CA ARG A 247 39.79 12.97 -24.39
C ARG A 247 41.08 12.35 -24.92
N ARG A 248 41.26 12.34 -26.24
CA ARG A 248 42.53 11.99 -26.87
C ARG A 248 43.54 13.09 -26.65
#